data_AF-A0A432QEY7-F1
#
_entry.id   AF-A0A432QEY7-F1
#
_cell.length_a   1.000
_cell.length_b   1.000
_cell.length_c   1.000
_cell.angle_alpha   90.00
_cell.angle_beta   90.00
_cell.angle_gamma   90.00
#
_symmetry.space_group_name_H-M   'P 1'
#
loop_
_entity.id
_entity.type
_entity.pdbx_description
1 polymer ?
#
loop_
_entity_poly.entity_id
_entity_poly.type
_entity_poly.pdbx_seq_one_letter_code
_entity_poly.pdbx_strand_id
1 'polypeptide(L)'
;MTVPDIPTCIQLMDEYAMLTNIRHHSLVVAKVADALLTGLADESGRAPLANEKLVIAGALLHDIAKTPCLNSGCDHAARGAEICLRNGYPEVAQIVKEHVILAKHDPARYKNGLFTAG
;
A
#
# COMPACT_ATOMS: atom_id res chain seq x y z
N MET A 1 -4.87 14.05 -9.24
CA MET A 1 -4.58 12.98 -8.27
C MET A 1 -5.62 13.07 -7.17
N THR A 2 -6.40 12.02 -7.00
CA THR A 2 -7.43 11.93 -5.96
C THR A 2 -6.97 10.86 -4.98
N VAL A 3 -6.69 11.27 -3.74
CA VAL A 3 -6.21 10.38 -2.67
C VAL A 3 -7.20 10.46 -1.53
N PRO A 4 -7.64 9.33 -0.95
CA PRO A 4 -8.52 9.35 0.20
C PRO A 4 -7.76 9.93 1.41
N ASP A 5 -8.44 10.72 2.22
CA ASP A 5 -7.92 11.08 3.53
C ASP A 5 -8.01 9.90 4.51
N ILE A 6 -7.44 10.07 5.70
CA ILE A 6 -7.42 9.01 6.72
C ILE A 6 -8.85 8.58 7.10
N PRO A 7 -9.81 9.49 7.41
CA PRO A 7 -11.19 9.09 7.68
C PRO A 7 -11.83 8.27 6.56
N THR A 8 -11.62 8.67 5.30
CA THR A 8 -12.12 7.91 4.14
C THR A 8 -11.45 6.54 4.05
N CYS A 9 -10.14 6.44 4.30
CA CYS A 9 -9.46 5.14 4.36
C CYS A 9 -10.08 4.24 5.41
N ILE A 10 -10.35 4.75 6.62
CA ILE A 10 -10.98 4.00 7.71
C ILE A 10 -12.40 3.56 7.34
N GLN A 11 -13.20 4.43 6.70
CA GLN A 11 -14.52 4.06 6.20
C GLN A 11 -14.46 2.92 5.18
N LEU A 12 -13.49 2.94 4.26
CA LEU A 12 -13.28 1.84 3.32
C LEU A 12 -12.85 0.55 4.05
N MET A 13 -12.04 0.63 5.10
CA MET A 13 -11.71 -0.56 5.90
C MET A 13 -12.97 -1.21 6.48
N ASP A 14 -13.93 -0.40 6.94
CA ASP A 14 -15.21 -0.88 7.45
C ASP A 14 -16.09 -1.44 6.31
N GLU A 15 -16.21 -0.74 5.18
CA GLU A 15 -17.00 -1.15 4.01
C GLU A 15 -16.55 -2.51 3.45
N TYR A 16 -15.23 -2.73 3.36
CA TYR A 16 -14.65 -3.97 2.84
C TYR A 16 -14.35 -5.02 3.93
N ALA A 17 -14.90 -4.80 5.14
CA ALA A 17 -14.84 -5.72 6.27
C ALA A 17 -13.41 -6.16 6.61
N MET A 18 -12.45 -5.24 6.63
CA MET A 18 -11.09 -5.54 7.11
C MET A 18 -11.14 -6.02 8.57
N LEU A 19 -10.57 -7.19 8.83
CA LEU A 19 -10.53 -7.75 10.19
C LEU A 19 -9.69 -6.86 11.12
N THR A 20 -10.03 -6.82 12.40
CA THR A 20 -9.36 -5.97 13.40
C THR A 20 -7.84 -6.10 13.41
N ASN A 21 -7.31 -7.32 13.29
CA ASN A 21 -5.87 -7.56 13.22
C ASN A 21 -5.22 -7.00 11.94
N ILE A 22 -5.93 -7.05 10.81
CA ILE A 22 -5.45 -6.50 9.53
C ILE A 22 -5.48 -4.97 9.59
N ARG A 23 -6.52 -4.38 10.19
CA ARG A 23 -6.59 -2.92 10.41
C ARG A 23 -5.44 -2.43 11.28
N HIS A 24 -5.18 -3.10 12.41
CA HIS A 24 -4.06 -2.76 13.29
C HIS A 24 -2.70 -2.88 12.58
N HIS A 25 -2.52 -3.93 11.76
CA HIS A 25 -1.34 -4.06 10.91
C HIS A 25 -1.19 -2.86 9.96
N SER A 26 -2.23 -2.50 9.21
CA SER A 26 -2.21 -1.36 8.31
C SER A 26 -1.89 -0.03 9.00
N LEU A 27 -2.40 0.18 10.22
CA LEU A 27 -2.08 1.38 11.02
C LEU A 27 -0.60 1.43 11.42
N VAL A 28 -0.01 0.29 11.80
CA VAL A 28 1.43 0.20 12.11
C VAL A 28 2.26 0.47 10.86
N VAL A 29 1.89 -0.12 9.71
CA VAL A 29 2.58 0.13 8.43
C VAL A 29 2.51 1.61 8.04
N ALA A 30 1.35 2.26 8.20
CA ALA A 30 1.20 3.69 7.95
C ALA A 30 2.13 4.54 8.83
N LYS A 31 2.24 4.20 10.12
CA LYS A 31 3.16 4.87 11.05
C LYS A 31 4.64 4.70 10.64
N VAL A 32 5.01 3.50 10.20
CA VAL A 32 6.39 3.24 9.71
C VAL A 32 6.65 4.01 8.42
N ALA A 33 5.70 4.02 7.49
CA ALA A 33 5.81 4.75 6.23
C ALA A 33 5.97 6.27 6.45
N ASP A 34 5.22 6.84 7.40
CA ASP A 34 5.34 8.23 7.83
C ASP A 34 6.73 8.56 8.40
N ALA A 35 7.24 7.70 9.29
CA ALA A 35 8.57 7.87 9.88
C ALA A 35 9.69 7.79 8.83
N LEU A 36 9.57 6.88 7.85
CA LEU A 36 10.51 6.78 6.73
C LEU A 36 10.47 8.03 5.85
N LEU A 37 9.27 8.53 5.52
CA LEU A 37 9.12 9.73 4.71
C LEU A 37 9.72 10.95 5.42
N THR A 38 9.47 11.11 6.72
CA THR A 38 10.03 12.17 7.55
C THR A 38 11.57 12.09 7.58
N GLY A 39 12.12 10.91 7.87
CA GLY A 39 13.58 10.73 7.91
C GLY A 39 14.26 10.98 6.57
N LEU A 40 13.59 10.66 5.45
CA LEU A 40 14.10 10.98 4.11
C LEU A 40 14.06 12.48 3.79
N ALA A 41 13.11 13.22 4.38
CA ALA A 41 13.02 14.67 4.20
C ALA A 41 14.17 15.43 4.86
N ASP A 42 14.68 14.89 5.97
CA ASP A 42 15.80 15.47 6.71
C ASP A 42 17.15 15.31 5.97
N GLU A 43 17.26 14.35 5.04
CA GLU A 43 18.42 14.17 4.17
C GLU A 43 18.38 15.14 2.98
N SER A 44 18.82 16.38 3.23
CA SER A 44 18.94 17.45 2.24
C SER A 44 19.75 17.00 1.01
N GLY A 45 19.10 16.83 -0.14
CA GLY A 45 19.79 16.67 -1.45
C GLY A 45 19.47 15.40 -2.26
N ARG A 46 18.53 14.56 -1.85
CA ARG A 46 18.08 13.41 -2.66
C ARG A 46 16.79 13.73 -3.43
N ALA A 47 16.46 12.83 -4.35
CA ALA A 47 15.31 12.87 -5.27
C ALA A 47 14.02 13.38 -4.60
N PRO A 48 13.09 13.98 -5.38
CA PRO A 48 11.83 14.48 -4.83
C PRO A 48 11.10 13.40 -4.01
N LEU A 49 10.68 13.78 -2.80
CA LEU A 49 9.94 12.91 -1.90
C LEU A 49 8.59 12.52 -2.51
N ALA A 50 8.12 11.34 -2.14
CA ALA A 50 6.76 10.90 -2.46
C ALA A 50 5.72 11.80 -1.77
N ASN A 51 4.53 11.90 -2.36
CA ASN A 51 3.42 12.62 -1.75
C ASN A 51 2.97 11.91 -0.46
N GLU A 52 3.05 12.62 0.68
CA GLU A 52 2.71 12.09 2.00
C GLU A 52 1.33 11.45 2.06
N LYS A 53 0.29 12.13 1.54
CA LYS A 53 -1.09 11.60 1.55
C LYS A 53 -1.17 10.27 0.80
N LEU A 54 -0.48 10.17 -0.34
CA LEU A 54 -0.46 8.95 -1.15
C LEU A 54 0.26 7.81 -0.42
N VAL A 55 1.39 8.11 0.24
CA VAL A 55 2.14 7.13 1.05
C VAL A 55 1.26 6.57 2.18
N ILE A 56 0.61 7.46 2.94
CA ILE A 56 -0.25 7.05 4.06
C ILE A 56 -1.48 6.28 3.57
N ALA A 57 -2.17 6.76 2.53
CA ALA A 57 -3.33 6.06 1.97
C ALA A 57 -2.96 4.68 1.41
N GLY A 58 -1.83 4.57 0.70
CA GLY A 58 -1.31 3.29 0.21
C GLY A 58 -1.02 2.33 1.35
N ALA A 59 -0.36 2.79 2.42
CA ALA A 59 -0.07 1.98 3.60
C ALA A 59 -1.33 1.53 4.34
N LEU A 60 -2.34 2.39 4.48
CA LEU A 60 -3.60 2.04 5.13
C LEU A 60 -4.37 0.97 4.31
N LEU A 61 -4.42 1.13 2.98
CA LEU A 61 -5.29 0.34 2.11
C LEU A 61 -4.61 -0.85 1.42
N HIS A 62 -3.30 -1.08 1.59
CA HIS A 62 -2.56 -2.16 0.90
C HIS A 62 -3.21 -3.56 1.04
N ASP A 63 -3.77 -3.86 2.22
CA ASP A 63 -4.38 -5.14 2.56
C ASP A 63 -5.93 -5.09 2.50
N ILE A 64 -6.55 -4.09 1.84
CA ILE A 64 -8.02 -3.90 1.84
C ILE A 64 -8.81 -5.12 1.33
N ALA A 65 -8.24 -5.91 0.42
CA ALA A 65 -8.87 -7.12 -0.10
C ALA A 65 -8.49 -8.40 0.64
N LYS A 66 -7.67 -8.32 1.70
CA LYS A 66 -7.17 -9.51 2.39
C LYS A 66 -8.30 -10.30 3.03
N THR A 67 -9.20 -9.65 3.78
CA THR A 67 -10.38 -10.35 4.36
C THR A 67 -11.21 -11.08 3.30
N PRO A 68 -11.70 -10.43 2.22
CA PRO A 68 -12.49 -11.14 1.22
C PRO A 68 -11.71 -12.23 0.46
N CYS A 69 -10.38 -12.15 0.40
CA CYS A 69 -9.54 -13.18 -0.22
C CYS A 69 -9.16 -14.35 0.70
N LEU A 70 -9.35 -14.26 2.02
CA LEU A 70 -9.00 -15.33 2.96
C LEU A 70 -9.67 -16.68 2.61
N ASN A 71 -10.93 -16.64 2.17
CA ASN A 71 -11.71 -17.86 1.91
C ASN A 71 -11.54 -18.40 0.50
N SER A 72 -11.19 -17.55 -0.46
CA SER A 72 -11.13 -17.88 -1.89
C SER A 72 -9.70 -18.09 -2.41
N GLY A 73 -8.68 -17.71 -1.63
CA GLY A 73 -7.28 -17.76 -2.06
C GLY A 73 -6.97 -16.80 -3.21
N CYS A 74 -7.79 -15.77 -3.42
CA CYS A 74 -7.51 -14.79 -4.47
C CYS A 74 -6.25 -13.97 -4.19
N ASP A 75 -5.65 -13.46 -5.26
CA ASP A 75 -4.60 -12.45 -5.20
C ASP A 75 -5.19 -11.15 -4.61
N HIS A 76 -4.89 -10.90 -3.33
CA HIS A 76 -5.44 -9.75 -2.61
C HIS A 76 -4.81 -8.43 -3.09
N ALA A 77 -3.61 -8.44 -3.67
CA ALA A 77 -3.01 -7.23 -4.22
C ALA A 77 -3.76 -6.80 -5.50
N ALA A 78 -4.01 -7.75 -6.41
CA ALA A 78 -4.80 -7.50 -7.60
C ALA A 78 -6.25 -7.08 -7.25
N ARG A 79 -6.91 -7.81 -6.37
CA ARG A 79 -8.27 -7.49 -5.93
C ARG A 79 -8.35 -6.17 -5.17
N GLY A 80 -7.34 -5.85 -4.35
CA GLY A 80 -7.23 -4.59 -3.64
C GLY A 80 -7.09 -3.40 -4.58
N ALA A 81 -6.32 -3.55 -5.66
CA ALA A 81 -6.21 -2.53 -6.70
C ALA A 81 -7.55 -2.26 -7.39
N GLU A 82 -8.33 -3.31 -7.70
CA GLU A 82 -9.68 -3.16 -8.26
C GLU A 82 -10.64 -2.43 -7.29
N ILE A 83 -10.54 -2.68 -5.98
CA ILE A 83 -11.30 -1.95 -4.97
C ILE A 83 -10.94 -0.45 -5.01
N CYS A 84 -9.65 -0.12 -5.02
CA CYS A 84 -9.19 1.27 -5.04
C CYS A 84 -9.61 2.00 -6.33
N LEU A 85 -9.53 1.31 -7.49
CA LEU A 85 -9.99 1.85 -8.77
C LEU A 85 -11.49 2.15 -8.75
N ARG A 86 -12.31 1.22 -8.23
CA ARG A 86 -13.77 1.41 -8.14
C ARG A 86 -14.17 2.57 -7.23
N ASN A 87 -13.36 2.87 -6.22
CA ASN A 87 -13.56 4.02 -5.33
C ASN A 87 -12.90 5.32 -5.83
N GLY A 88 -12.34 5.33 -7.05
CA GLY A 88 -11.80 6.53 -7.67
C GLY A 88 -10.38 6.91 -7.23
N TYR A 89 -9.59 5.95 -6.75
CA TYR A 89 -8.22 6.17 -6.26
C TYR A 89 -7.17 5.41 -7.09
N PRO A 90 -6.94 5.80 -8.37
CA PRO A 90 -6.07 5.05 -9.28
C PRO A 90 -4.60 5.02 -8.85
N GLU A 91 -4.08 6.08 -8.23
CA GLU A 91 -2.69 6.10 -7.75
C GLU A 91 -2.49 5.19 -6.53
N VAL A 92 -3.48 5.13 -5.64
CA VAL A 92 -3.47 4.16 -4.52
C VAL A 92 -3.57 2.74 -5.07
N ALA A 93 -4.40 2.51 -6.08
CA ALA A 93 -4.55 1.20 -6.71
C ALA A 93 -3.23 0.66 -7.27
N GLN A 94 -2.38 1.52 -7.84
CA GLN A 94 -1.06 1.12 -8.32
C GLN A 94 -0.16 0.63 -7.18
N ILE A 95 -0.15 1.35 -6.05
CA ILE A 95 0.62 0.94 -4.85
C ILE A 95 0.10 -0.40 -4.33
N VAL A 96 -1.23 -0.53 -4.19
CA VAL A 96 -1.87 -1.76 -3.69
C VAL A 96 -1.59 -2.94 -4.61
N LYS A 97 -1.54 -2.75 -5.94
CA LYS A 97 -1.23 -3.83 -6.89
C LYS A 97 0.17 -4.41 -6.70
N GLU A 98 1.14 -3.57 -6.34
CA GLU A 98 2.56 -3.92 -6.34
C GLU A 98 3.15 -4.17 -4.94
N HIS A 99 2.35 -4.03 -3.88
CA HIS A 99 2.86 -4.06 -2.50
C HIS A 99 3.45 -5.41 -2.05
N VAL A 100 3.06 -6.52 -2.71
CA VAL A 100 3.66 -7.86 -2.47
C VAL A 100 4.82 -8.11 -3.44
N ILE A 101 4.58 -7.86 -4.73
CA ILE A 101 5.56 -8.06 -5.81
C ILE A 101 5.56 -6.81 -6.68
N LEU A 102 6.70 -6.11 -6.72
CA LEU A 102 6.89 -4.93 -7.57
C LEU A 102 6.85 -5.31 -9.05
N ALA A 103 6.33 -4.45 -9.92
CA ALA A 103 6.24 -4.73 -11.36
C ALA A 103 7.62 -4.97 -12.01
N LYS A 104 8.69 -4.38 -11.46
CA LYS A 104 10.08 -4.57 -11.89
C LYS A 104 10.79 -5.74 -11.16
N HIS A 105 10.06 -6.60 -10.46
CA HIS A 105 10.66 -7.73 -9.73
C HIS A 105 11.30 -8.73 -10.70
N ASP A 106 12.57 -9.07 -10.44
CA ASP A 106 13.31 -10.12 -11.16
C ASP A 106 13.55 -11.32 -10.21
N PRO A 107 12.83 -12.44 -10.39
CA PRO A 107 12.95 -13.61 -9.53
C PRO A 107 14.33 -14.28 -9.59
N ALA A 108 15.03 -14.19 -10.72
CA ALA A 108 16.34 -14.78 -10.89
C ALA A 108 17.40 -14.00 -10.10
N ARG A 109 17.29 -12.66 -10.08
CA ARG A 109 18.18 -11.81 -9.26
C ARG A 109 17.92 -12.01 -7.77
N TYR A 110 16.65 -12.09 -7.37
CA TYR A 110 16.28 -12.33 -5.97
C TYR A 110 16.84 -13.65 -5.43
N LYS A 111 16.73 -14.75 -6.20
CA LYS A 111 17.30 -16.06 -5.84
C LYS A 111 18.83 -16.04 -5.66
N ASN A 112 19.51 -15.08 -6.29
CA ASN A 112 20.95 -14.89 -6.19
C ASN A 112 21.34 -13.84 -5.12
N GLY A 113 20.40 -13.41 -4.27
CA GLY A 113 20.67 -12.43 -3.20
C GLY A 113 20.87 -10.99 -3.69
N LEU A 114 20.51 -10.70 -4.94
CA LEU A 114 20.62 -9.36 -5.53
C LEU A 114 19.28 -8.63 -5.37
N PHE A 115 19.24 -7.72 -4.39
CA PHE A 115 18.08 -6.86 -4.13
C PHE A 115 18.31 -5.49 -4.76
N THR A 116 17.44 -5.07 -5.68
CA THR A 116 17.46 -3.71 -6.24
C THR A 116 16.21 -2.96 -5.81
N ALA A 117 16.36 -1.82 -5.14
CA ALA A 117 15.36 -0.77 -5.20
C ALA A 117 15.49 -0.15 -6.60
N GLY A 118 14.43 -0.24 -7.42
CA GLY A 118 14.48 0.13 -8.83
C GLY A 118 14.67 1.62 -9.11
#